data_AF-A0A1V6HAH9-F1
#
_entry.id   AF-A0A1V6HAH9-F1
#
_cell.length_a   1.000
_cell.length_b   1.000
_cell.length_c   1.000
_cell.angle_alpha   90.00
_cell.angle_beta   90.00
_cell.angle_gamma   90.00
#
_symmetry.space_group_name_H-M   'P 1'
#
loop_
_entity.id
_entity.type
_entity.pdbx_description
1 polymer ?
#
loop_
_entity_poly.entity_id
_entity_poly.type
_entity_poly.pdbx_seq_one_letter_code
_entity_poly.pdbx_strand_id
1 'polypeptide(L)'
;MAHGATATFTLTPDSGYAIDGVAGTCPAGTLAGNVYTTGAITADCTVIANFRPEAGPGPSVLEIPTLAPVGGALLGLALVGLGLGVLRRRRGA
;
A
#
# COMPACT_ATOMS: atom_id res chain seq x y z
N MET A 1 -26.33 -32.03 -23.61
CA MET A 1 -25.61 -31.08 -22.73
C MET A 1 -26.67 -30.32 -21.98
N ALA A 2 -26.71 -30.42 -20.65
CA ALA A 2 -27.79 -29.82 -19.87
C ALA A 2 -27.63 -28.30 -19.84
N HIS A 3 -28.63 -27.56 -20.33
CA HIS A 3 -28.72 -26.12 -20.07
C HIS A 3 -28.82 -25.88 -18.56
N GLY A 4 -28.07 -24.90 -18.06
CA GLY A 4 -28.02 -24.58 -16.64
C GLY A 4 -26.86 -25.21 -15.87
N ALA A 5 -25.85 -25.75 -16.56
CA ALA A 5 -24.62 -26.15 -15.92
C ALA A 5 -23.85 -24.93 -15.39
N THR A 6 -23.28 -25.04 -14.19
CA THR A 6 -22.33 -24.08 -13.64
C THR A 6 -20.92 -24.48 -14.05
N ALA A 7 -20.06 -23.51 -14.33
CA ALA A 7 -18.64 -23.73 -14.57
C ALA A 7 -17.83 -23.29 -13.34
N THR A 8 -16.75 -24.01 -13.06
CA THR A 8 -15.83 -23.70 -11.97
C THR A 8 -14.45 -23.37 -12.54
N PHE A 9 -13.89 -22.26 -12.09
CA PHE A 9 -12.60 -21.73 -12.50
C PHE A 9 -11.71 -21.54 -11.27
N THR A 10 -10.45 -21.95 -11.38
CA THR A 10 -9.43 -21.67 -10.37
C THR A 10 -8.63 -20.45 -10.81
N LEU A 11 -8.66 -19.38 -10.02
CA LEU A 11 -7.95 -18.14 -10.27
C LEU A 11 -6.57 -18.21 -9.60
N THR A 12 -5.51 -18.20 -10.39
CA THR A 12 -4.14 -18.20 -9.86
C THR A 12 -3.50 -16.86 -10.15
N PRO A 13 -3.50 -15.90 -9.20
CA PRO A 13 -2.74 -14.66 -9.38
C PRO A 13 -1.24 -14.96 -9.42
N ASP A 14 -0.51 -14.14 -10.18
CA ASP A 14 0.95 -14.15 -10.15
C ASP A 14 1.46 -13.63 -8.79
N SER A 15 2.74 -13.93 -8.49
CA SER A 15 3.38 -13.45 -7.27
C SER A 15 3.31 -11.92 -7.15
N GLY A 16 2.85 -11.43 -6.01
CA GLY A 16 2.68 -9.99 -5.77
C GLY A 16 1.37 -9.42 -6.31
N TYR A 17 0.42 -10.27 -6.73
CA TYR A 17 -0.93 -9.88 -7.13
C TYR A 17 -1.98 -10.60 -6.28
N ALA A 18 -3.10 -9.92 -6.06
CA ALA A 18 -4.29 -10.46 -5.41
C ALA A 18 -5.49 -10.39 -6.37
N ILE A 19 -6.46 -11.28 -6.16
CA ILE A 19 -7.73 -11.26 -6.89
C ILE A 19 -8.47 -9.97 -6.52
N ASP A 20 -8.73 -9.13 -7.51
CA ASP A 20 -9.51 -7.90 -7.34
C ASP A 20 -11.01 -8.18 -7.50
N GLY A 21 -11.36 -9.06 -8.44
CA GLY A 21 -12.73 -9.52 -8.63
C GLY A 21 -12.93 -10.25 -9.96
N VAL A 22 -14.16 -10.74 -10.17
CA VAL A 22 -14.56 -11.39 -11.42
C VAL A 22 -15.69 -10.58 -12.05
N ALA A 23 -15.51 -10.22 -13.31
CA ALA A 23 -16.46 -9.51 -14.14
C ALA A 23 -16.87 -10.38 -15.35
N GLY A 24 -17.71 -9.83 -16.23
CA GLY A 24 -18.08 -10.46 -17.49
C GLY A 24 -19.59 -10.44 -17.75
N THR A 25 -20.01 -11.27 -18.70
CA THR A 25 -21.43 -11.40 -19.10
C THR A 25 -22.08 -12.67 -18.57
N CYS A 26 -21.29 -13.57 -17.97
CA CYS A 26 -21.85 -14.77 -17.36
C CYS A 26 -22.69 -14.42 -16.13
N PRO A 27 -23.75 -15.19 -15.85
CA PRO A 27 -24.55 -15.03 -14.63
C PRO A 27 -23.67 -15.01 -13.39
N ALA A 28 -24.02 -14.11 -12.46
CA ALA A 28 -23.25 -13.88 -11.24
C ALA A 28 -23.03 -15.19 -10.48
N GLY A 29 -21.78 -15.41 -10.09
CA GLY A 29 -21.32 -16.59 -9.40
C GLY A 29 -20.89 -16.33 -7.96
N THR A 30 -20.17 -17.29 -7.38
CA THR A 30 -19.59 -17.18 -6.04
C THR A 30 -18.08 -17.39 -6.12
N LEU A 31 -17.30 -16.52 -5.47
CA LEU A 31 -15.86 -16.65 -5.33
C LEU A 31 -15.54 -17.09 -3.89
N ALA A 32 -14.99 -18.29 -3.74
CA ALA A 32 -14.55 -18.83 -2.45
C ALA A 32 -13.03 -19.02 -2.48
N GLY A 33 -12.29 -18.15 -1.78
CA GLY A 33 -10.84 -18.11 -1.86
C GLY A 33 -10.37 -17.75 -3.27
N ASN A 34 -9.86 -18.74 -3.99
CA ASN A 34 -9.40 -18.62 -5.38
C ASN A 34 -10.26 -19.40 -6.38
N VAL A 35 -11.39 -19.98 -5.95
CA VAL A 35 -12.28 -20.76 -6.81
C VAL A 35 -13.53 -19.94 -7.12
N TYR A 36 -13.72 -19.60 -8.39
CA TYR A 36 -14.92 -18.93 -8.89
C TYR A 36 -15.87 -19.96 -9.51
N THR A 37 -17.10 -20.03 -9.02
CA THR A 37 -18.16 -20.85 -9.61
C THR A 37 -19.22 -19.94 -10.22
N THR A 38 -19.46 -20.03 -11.52
CA THR A 38 -20.47 -19.21 -12.20
C THR A 38 -21.88 -19.55 -11.74
N GLY A 39 -22.83 -18.66 -12.00
CA GLY A 39 -24.24 -19.06 -12.05
C GLY A 39 -24.52 -20.05 -13.19
N ALA A 40 -25.75 -20.53 -13.26
CA ALA A 40 -26.20 -21.47 -14.28
C ALA A 40 -26.08 -20.86 -15.69
N ILE A 41 -25.20 -21.42 -16.54
CA ILE A 41 -24.94 -20.89 -17.89
C ILE A 41 -25.99 -21.46 -18.85
N THR A 42 -26.79 -20.56 -19.44
CA THR A 42 -27.86 -20.91 -20.39
C THR A 42 -27.62 -20.36 -21.80
N ALA A 43 -26.62 -19.51 -21.98
CA ALA A 43 -26.19 -18.93 -23.25
C ALA A 43 -24.67 -18.65 -23.21
N ASP A 44 -24.06 -18.43 -24.38
CA ASP A 44 -22.66 -18.05 -24.47
C ASP A 44 -22.37 -16.78 -23.65
N CYS A 45 -21.33 -16.83 -22.84
CA CYS A 45 -20.97 -15.75 -21.94
C CYS A 45 -19.46 -15.72 -21.66
N THR A 46 -18.98 -14.58 -21.16
CA THR A 46 -17.56 -14.34 -20.87
C THR A 46 -17.35 -14.16 -19.37
N VAL A 47 -16.30 -14.78 -18.84
CA VAL A 47 -15.78 -14.55 -17.48
C VAL A 47 -14.45 -13.80 -17.61
N ILE A 48 -14.28 -12.73 -16.84
CA ILE A 48 -13.09 -11.88 -16.83
C ILE A 48 -12.56 -11.82 -15.40
N ALA A 49 -11.43 -12.46 -15.12
CA ALA A 49 -10.76 -12.37 -13.83
C ALA A 49 -9.82 -11.15 -13.79
N ASN A 50 -10.01 -10.29 -12.80
CA ASN A 50 -9.19 -9.10 -12.59
C ASN A 50 -8.27 -9.30 -11.40
N PHE A 51 -7.00 -8.92 -11.57
CA PHE A 51 -5.99 -8.98 -10.54
C PHE A 51 -5.42 -7.59 -10.32
N ARG A 52 -5.22 -7.24 -9.05
CA ARG A 52 -4.54 -6.00 -8.66
C ARG A 52 -3.19 -6.33 -8.02
N PRO A 53 -2.22 -5.42 -8.06
CA PRO A 53 -1.02 -5.55 -7.25
C PRO A 53 -1.46 -5.77 -5.79
N GLU A 54 -0.95 -6.83 -5.18
CA GLU A 54 -1.04 -6.98 -3.75
C GLU A 54 -0.26 -5.78 -3.20
N ALA A 55 -0.91 -4.94 -2.38
CA ALA A 55 -0.17 -3.94 -1.63
C ALA A 55 0.79 -4.77 -0.78
N GLY A 56 2.04 -4.88 -1.24
CA GLY A 56 3.07 -5.55 -0.47
C GLY A 56 3.12 -4.92 0.91
N PRO A 57 3.88 -5.49 1.85
CA PRO A 57 4.40 -4.67 2.92
C PRO A 57 4.97 -3.43 2.23
N GLY A 58 4.43 -2.24 2.52
CA GLY A 58 4.91 -0.98 1.93
C GLY A 58 6.43 -0.95 2.02
N PRO A 59 7.14 -0.14 1.22
CA PRO A 59 8.59 -0.15 1.26
C PRO A 59 8.97 -0.13 2.72
N SER A 60 9.58 -1.23 3.21
CA SER A 60 10.15 -1.25 4.53
C SER A 60 11.06 -0.06 4.42
N VAL A 61 10.66 1.06 5.03
CA VAL A 61 11.56 2.15 5.25
C VAL A 61 12.62 1.43 6.04
N LEU A 62 13.70 1.08 5.34
CA LEU A 62 14.97 0.86 5.94
C LEU A 62 15.10 2.22 6.60
N GLU A 63 14.70 2.29 7.86
CA GLU A 63 15.03 3.39 8.74
C GLU A 63 16.54 3.32 8.71
N ILE A 64 17.14 3.91 7.68
CA ILE A 64 18.42 4.57 7.82
C ILE A 64 18.15 5.38 9.07
N PRO A 65 18.80 5.10 10.20
CA PRO A 65 18.72 6.02 11.31
C PRO A 65 19.31 7.30 10.72
N THR A 66 18.44 8.17 10.21
CA THR A 66 18.81 9.51 9.80
C THR A 66 19.28 10.06 11.13
N LEU A 67 20.61 10.12 11.28
CA LEU A 67 21.29 10.59 12.45
C LEU A 67 20.49 11.79 12.93
N ALA A 68 19.86 11.63 14.09
CA ALA A 68 18.90 12.59 14.61
C ALA A 68 19.49 14.00 14.48
N PRO A 69 18.67 15.05 14.34
CA PRO A 69 19.12 16.42 14.17
C PRO A 69 19.83 17.01 15.41
N VAL A 70 20.49 16.19 16.24
CA VAL A 70 21.36 16.60 17.34
C VAL A 70 22.55 17.45 16.88
N GLY A 71 22.88 17.46 15.59
CA GLY A 71 23.87 18.38 15.02
C GLY A 71 23.46 19.88 15.06
N GLY A 72 22.15 20.18 15.08
CA GLY A 72 21.65 21.56 15.04
C GLY A 72 21.67 22.30 16.38
N ALA A 73 21.57 21.59 17.50
CA ALA A 73 21.42 22.20 18.82
C ALA A 73 22.74 22.75 19.40
N LEU A 74 23.87 22.10 19.12
CA LEU A 74 25.18 22.50 19.65
C LEU A 74 25.69 23.80 19.00
N LEU A 75 25.38 24.04 17.72
CA LEU A 75 25.76 25.28 17.03
C LEU A 75 24.98 26.50 17.52
N GLY A 76 23.69 26.32 17.89
CA GLY A 76 22.84 27.40 18.40
C GLY A 76 23.26 27.94 19.76
N LEU A 77 23.72 27.06 20.67
CA LEU A 77 24.15 27.45 22.02
C LEU A 77 25.43 28.30 22.03
N ALA A 78 26.31 28.13 21.04
CA ALA A 78 27.51 28.96 20.89
C ALA A 78 27.17 30.42 20.55
N LEU A 79 26.13 30.66 19.73
CA LEU A 79 25.71 32.01 19.33
C LEU A 79 24.97 32.75 20.47
N VAL A 80 24.19 32.05 21.29
CA VAL A 80 23.49 32.64 22.44
C VAL A 80 24.47 33.03 23.56
N GLY A 81 25.51 32.22 23.80
CA GLY A 81 26.54 32.51 24.81
C GLY A 81 27.37 33.78 24.51
N LEU A 82 27.70 34.02 23.24
CA LEU A 82 28.47 35.21 22.82
C LEU A 82 27.64 36.50 22.82
N GLY A 83 26.32 36.41 22.60
CA GLY A 83 25.42 37.57 22.63
C GLY A 83 25.25 38.20 24.01
N LEU A 84 25.05 37.38 25.06
CA LEU A 84 24.88 37.90 26.43
C LEU A 84 26.18 38.42 27.06
N GLY A 85 27.34 37.94 26.61
CA GLY A 85 28.65 38.35 27.14
C GLY A 85 29.08 39.76 26.70
N VAL A 86 28.70 40.19 25.49
CA VAL A 86 29.10 41.51 24.94
C VAL A 86 28.13 42.63 25.34
N LEU A 87 26.86 42.31 25.63
CA LEU A 87 25.85 43.30 26.00
C LEU A 87 25.93 43.78 27.46
N ARG A 88 26.76 43.16 28.31
CA ARG A 88 26.86 43.53 29.74
C ARG A 88 27.86 44.65 30.06
N ARG A 89 28.60 45.20 29.08
CA ARG A 89 29.61 46.25 29.32
C ARG A 89 29.26 47.66 28.81
N ARG A 90 27.99 47.96 28.48
CA ARG A 90 27.56 49.32 28.08
C ARG A 90 26.43 49.93 28.91
N ARG A 91 26.29 49.54 30.18
CA ARG A 91 25.51 50.33 31.14
C ARG A 91 26.22 50.38 32.49
N GLY A 92 27.08 51.37 32.66
CA GLY A 92 27.70 51.71 33.94
C GLY A 92 28.82 52.73 33.76
N ALA A 93 28.52 53.98 34.14
CA ALA A 93 29.34 55.20 34.16
C ALA A 93 29.56 55.89 32.80
#